data_AF-A0A9D3P675-F1
#
_entry.id   AF-A0A9D3P675-F1
#
_cell.length_a   1.000
_cell.length_b   1.000
_cell.length_c   1.000
_cell.angle_alpha   90.00
_cell.angle_beta   90.00
_cell.angle_gamma   90.00
#
_symmetry.space_group_name_H-M   'P 1'
#
loop_
_entity.id
_entity.type
_entity.pdbx_description
1 polymer ?
#
loop_
_entity_poly.entity_id
_entity_poly.type
_entity_poly.pdbx_seq_one_letter_code
_entity_poly.pdbx_strand_id
1 'polypeptide(L)' 'MKVKSRQDVMYPAIMAAFEEKLKQKLKDYGMTENITVKWRKQPDGVVFHKEEENITAVTNAGDKSGI' A
#
# COMPACT_ATOMS: atom_id res chain seq x y z
N MET A 1 -8.61 2.62 3.09
CA MET A 1 -8.09 3.03 1.75
C MET A 1 -7.63 1.79 1.02
N LYS A 2 -7.82 1.70 -0.30
CA LYS A 2 -7.32 0.57 -1.08
C LYS A 2 -5.98 0.91 -1.74
N VAL A 3 -5.08 -0.06 -1.86
CA VAL A 3 -3.76 0.12 -2.47
C VAL A 3 -3.40 -1.07 -3.35
N LYS A 4 -2.93 -0.79 -4.57
CA LYS A 4 -2.23 -1.76 -5.41
C LYS A 4 -0.74 -1.63 -5.15
N SER A 5 -0.15 -2.64 -4.52
CA SER A 5 1.29 -2.67 -4.23
C SER A 5 1.76 -4.11 -4.17
N ARG A 6 2.91 -4.39 -4.80
CA ARG A 6 3.60 -5.68 -4.64
C ARG A 6 4.19 -5.85 -3.24
N GLN A 7 4.45 -4.73 -2.56
CA GLN A 7 5.04 -4.69 -1.23
C GLN A 7 3.96 -4.52 -0.16
N ASP A 8 4.18 -5.12 1.01
CA ASP A 8 3.25 -4.97 2.13
C ASP A 8 3.39 -3.62 2.81
N VAL A 9 2.55 -2.66 2.41
CA VAL A 9 2.58 -1.32 2.99
C VAL A 9 2.12 -1.26 4.45
N MET A 10 1.56 -2.34 4.99
CA MET A 10 1.21 -2.47 6.41
C MET A 10 2.38 -2.94 7.27
N TYR A 11 3.54 -3.23 6.68
CA TYR A 11 4.72 -3.60 7.46
C TYR A 11 5.20 -2.42 8.32
N PRO A 12 5.47 -2.61 9.62
CA PRO A 12 5.80 -1.51 10.53
C PRO A 12 6.94 -0.61 10.06
N ALA A 13 8.00 -1.19 9.48
CA ALA A 13 9.13 -0.41 8.98
C ALA A 13 8.76 0.46 7.76
N ILE A 14 7.87 -0.04 6.89
CA ILE A 14 7.39 0.72 5.72
C ILE A 14 6.51 1.88 6.19
N MET A 15 5.60 1.62 7.14
CA MET A 15 4.80 2.68 7.74
C MET A 15 5.65 3.75 8.42
N ALA A 16 6.65 3.37 9.24
CA ALA A 16 7.54 4.33 9.88
C ALA A 16 8.27 5.21 8.86
N ALA A 17 8.83 4.61 7.80
CA ALA A 17 9.52 5.35 6.74
C ALA A 17 8.59 6.33 6.00
N PHE A 18 7.33 5.93 5.73
CA PHE A 18 6.34 6.85 5.15
C PHE A 18 5.98 8.00 6.08
N GLU A 19 5.85 7.73 7.38
CA GLU A 19 5.55 8.76 8.38
C GLU A 19 6.67 9.79 8.49
N GLU A 20 7.93 9.36 8.50
CA GLU A 20 9.10 10.25 8.47
C GLU A 20 9.15 11.10 7.20
N LYS A 21 8.94 10.47 6.04
CA LYS A 21 8.92 11.17 4.75
C LYS A 21 7.79 12.20 4.68
N LEU A 22 6.63 11.91 5.27
CA LEU A 22 5.52 12.85 5.34
C LEU A 22 5.84 14.03 6.27
N LYS A 23 6.43 13.77 7.45
CA LYS A 23 6.89 14.82 8.37
C LYS A 23 7.90 15.74 7.70
N GLN A 24 8.87 15.19 6.95
CA GLN A 24 9.85 16.00 6.22
C GLN A 24 9.17 16.91 5.19
N LYS A 25 8.26 16.36 4.37
CA LYS A 25 7.51 17.17 3.40
C LYS A 25 6.72 18.29 4.07
N LEU A 26 6.04 18.01 5.18
CA LEU A 26 5.27 19.03 5.91
C LEU A 26 6.17 20.17 6.41
N LYS A 27 7.38 19.85 6.89
CA LYS A 27 8.39 20.86 7.24
C LYS A 27 8.83 21.67 6.03
N ASP A 28 9.08 21.00 4.90
CA ASP A 28 9.47 21.67 3.64
C ASP A 28 8.37 22.63 3.14
N TYR A 29 7.10 22.37 3.47
CA TYR A 29 5.95 23.25 3.21
C TYR A 29 5.74 24.35 4.26
N GLY A 30 6.66 24.51 5.21
CA GLY A 30 6.61 25.58 6.21
C GLY A 30 5.84 25.25 7.49
N MET A 31 5.38 24.00 7.68
CA MET A 31 4.89 23.55 8.97
C MET A 31 6.08 23.15 9.86
N THR A 32 6.72 24.14 10.48
CA THR A 32 7.92 23.95 11.30
C THR A 32 7.63 23.69 12.78
N GLU A 33 6.39 23.90 13.21
CA GLU A 33 5.93 23.57 14.57
C GLU A 33 5.85 22.06 14.83
N ASN A 34 5.58 21.66 16.07
CA ASN A 34 5.47 20.25 16.46
C ASN A 34 4.29 19.54 15.77
N ILE A 35 4.55 18.99 14.58
CA ILE A 35 3.57 18.23 13.81
C ILE A 35 3.38 16.84 14.41
N THR A 36 2.13 16.48 14.67
CA THR A 36 1.73 15.09 14.97
C THR A 36 1.13 14.43 13.74
N VAL A 37 1.73 13.32 13.29
CA VAL A 37 1.17 12.47 12.24
C VAL A 37 0.66 11.19 12.89
N LYS A 38 -0.54 10.75 12.51
CA LYS A 38 -1.12 9.48 12.97
C LYS A 38 -1.80 8.77 11.81
N TRP A 39 -1.71 7.46 11.82
CA TRP A 39 -2.41 6.61 10.87
C TRP A 39 -3.91 6.57 11.18
N ARG A 40 -4.74 6.83 10.17
CA ARG A 40 -6.19 6.66 10.27
C ARG A 40 -6.53 5.19 10.10
N LYS A 41 -6.79 4.51 11.23
CA LYS A 41 -7.33 3.14 11.21
C LYS A 41 -8.78 3.16 10.74
N GLN A 42 -9.15 2.16 9.95
CA GLN A 42 -10.52 1.88 9.56
C GLN A 42 -11.24 1.09 10.67
N PRO A 43 -12.57 0.85 10.59
CA PRO A 43 -13.31 0.13 11.63
C PRO A 43 -12.80 -1.28 11.92
N ASP A 44 -12.19 -1.92 10.93
CA ASP A 44 -11.54 -3.24 11.02
C ASP A 44 -10.10 -3.17 11.55
N GLY A 45 -9.61 -1.97 11.91
CA GLY A 45 -8.30 -1.75 12.50
C GLY A 45 -7.15 -1.58 11.50
N VAL A 46 -7.37 -1.77 10.19
CA VAL A 46 -6.31 -1.63 9.18
C VAL A 46 -6.27 -0.23 8.55
N VAL A 47 -5.09 0.19 8.08
CA VAL A 47 -4.90 1.49 7.45
C VAL A 47 -5.15 1.40 5.94
N PHE A 48 -4.56 0.38 5.30
CA PHE A 48 -4.71 0.09 3.89
C PHE A 48 -5.21 -1.34 3.68
N HIS A 49 -6.19 -1.47 2.79
CA HIS A 49 -6.59 -2.75 2.21
C HIS A 49 -5.78 -2.96 0.93
N LYS A 50 -5.13 -4.11 0.80
CA LYS A 50 -4.55 -4.50 -0.49
C LYS A 50 -5.68 -4.81 -1.45
N GLU A 51 -5.57 -4.31 -2.66
CA GLU A 51 -6.42 -4.78 -3.73
C GLU A 51 -5.90 -6.14 -4.19
N GLU A 52 -6.78 -7.13 -4.26
CA GLU A 52 -6.45 -8.41 -4.87
C GLU A 52 -6.32 -8.20 -6.38
N GLU A 53 -5.15 -8.52 -6.93
CA GLU A 53 -5.02 -8.66 -8.37
C GLU A 53 -5.76 -9.96 -8.74
N ASN A 54 -6.92 -9.81 -9.38
CA ASN A 54 -7.56 -10.93 -10.07
C ASN A 54 -6.63 -11.36 -11.20
N ILE A 55 -5.68 -12.24 -10.91
CA ILE A 55 -4.99 -13.04 -11.91
C ILE A 55 -6.06 -14.00 -12.43
N THR A 56 -6.89 -13.54 -13.38
CA THR A 56 -7.59 -14.46 -14.27
C THR A 56 -6.48 -15.27 -14.93
N ALA A 57 -6.33 -16.51 -14.50
CA ALA A 57 -5.45 -17.46 -15.13
C ALA A 57 -5.87 -17.57 -16.60
N VAL A 58 -5.19 -16.82 -17.47
CA VAL A 58 -5.02 -17.23 -18.86
C VAL A 58 -4.16 -18.49 -18.78
N THR A 59 -4.81 -19.61 -18.48
CA THR A 59 -4.26 -20.93 -18.75
C THR A 59 -4.06 -20.98 -20.25
N ASN A 60 -2.84 -20.71 -20.69
CA ASN A 60 -2.39 -21.12 -22.01
C ASN A 60 -2.34 -22.65 -21.98
N ALA A 61 -3.50 -23.28 -22.20
CA ALA A 61 -3.60 -24.70 -22.52
C ALA A 61 -3.11 -24.84 -23.97
N GLY A 62 -1.79 -24.92 -24.13
CA GLY A 62 -1.25 -25.69 -25.22
C GLY A 62 -1.51 -27.14 -24.89
N ASP A 63 -2.53 -27.74 -25.50
CA ASP A 63 -2.56 -29.19 -25.68
C ASP A 63 -2.98 -29.54 -27.11
N LYS A 64 -2.20 -30.47 -27.68
CA LYS A 64 -2.25 -30.93 -29.07
C LYS A 64 -3.26 -32.07 -29.18
N SER A 65 -4.23 -31.94 -30.07
CA SER A 65 -5.06 -33.03 -30.64
C SER A 65 -5.95 -32.34 -31.68
N GLY A 66 -6.06 -32.69 -32.95
CA GLY A 66 -5.86 -33.94 -33.68
C GLY A 66 -6.85 -33.88 -34.86
N ILE A 67 -6.40 -34.28 -36.05
CA ILE A 67 -7.01 -34.21 -37.39
C ILE A 67 -6.68 -32.92 -38.17
#